data_AF-A0A834CUW9-F1
#
_entry.id   AF-A0A834CUW9-F1
#
_cell.length_a   1.000
_cell.length_b   1.000
_cell.length_c   1.000
_cell.angle_alpha   90.00
_cell.angle_beta   90.00
_cell.angle_gamma   90.00
#
_symmetry.space_group_name_H-M   'P 1'
#
loop_
_entity.id
_entity.type
_entity.pdbx_description
1 polymer ?
#
loop_
_entity_poly.entity_id
_entity_poly.type
_entity_poly.pdbx_seq_one_letter_code
_entity_poly.pdbx_strand_id
1 'polypeptide(L)'
;MDRRVLWEDLRWNSMNEDPCLFAGHFNIIHMDLERSGVRSRPIVAMDDFNRWIHEGGLIDLSSHGSKFSWCNGQSGLARAWAKLDPVLFDANLMSIFPNASCSYLPRTTSDHCPMLIEFLKDPYSYGPPPFRFQQMWVEHLEFIDFVKQVWSVPVVGTGLVQLACKLKKVKVALHEWNKRVFGRTNAHLHLWK
;
A
#
# COMPACT_ATOMS: atom_id res chain seq x y z
N MET A 1 -32.20 11.16 -4.51
CA MET A 1 -32.05 10.50 -3.21
C MET A 1 -31.40 11.50 -2.27
N ASP A 2 -31.97 11.73 -1.09
CA ASP A 2 -31.36 12.58 -0.07
C ASP A 2 -30.06 11.91 0.42
N ARG A 3 -28.99 12.67 0.62
CA ARG A 3 -27.71 12.15 1.13
C ARG A 3 -27.88 11.49 2.49
N ARG A 4 -28.76 12.03 3.33
CA ARG A 4 -29.05 11.49 4.66
C ARG A 4 -29.65 10.08 4.57
N VAL A 5 -30.60 9.88 3.66
CA VAL A 5 -31.22 8.56 3.41
C VAL A 5 -30.19 7.55 2.92
N LEU A 6 -29.33 7.94 1.97
CA LEU A 6 -28.25 7.06 1.49
C LEU A 6 -27.31 6.64 2.63
N TRP A 7 -26.96 7.57 3.52
CA TRP A 7 -26.07 7.30 4.64
C TRP A 7 -26.71 6.40 5.71
N GLU A 8 -28.00 6.56 5.96
CA GLU A 8 -28.78 5.66 6.82
C GLU A 8 -28.82 4.24 6.22
N ASP A 9 -29.05 4.11 4.91
CA ASP A 9 -29.04 2.82 4.22
C ASP A 9 -27.65 2.15 4.29
N LEU A 10 -26.58 2.92 4.07
CA LEU A 10 -25.20 2.43 4.18
C LEU A 10 -24.87 1.97 5.61
N ARG A 11 -25.38 2.69 6.62
CA ARG A 11 -25.20 2.35 8.03
C ARG A 11 -25.86 1.02 8.38
N TRP A 12 -27.09 0.79 7.92
CA TRP A 12 -27.80 -0.47 8.23
C TRP A 12 -27.02 -1.70 7.75
N ASN A 13 -26.36 -1.58 6.59
CA ASN A 13 -25.52 -2.64 6.05
C ASN A 13 -24.24 -2.91 6.87
N SER A 14 -23.73 -1.93 7.62
CA SER A 14 -22.54 -2.09 8.48
C SER A 14 -22.84 -2.54 9.91
N MET A 15 -24.11 -2.72 10.30
CA MET A 15 -24.46 -3.18 11.66
C MET A 15 -24.35 -4.72 11.83
N ASN A 16 -23.97 -5.47 10.79
CA ASN A 16 -23.98 -6.93 10.77
C ASN A 16 -22.68 -7.58 11.31
N GLU A 17 -21.94 -6.91 12.20
CA GLU A 17 -20.62 -7.33 12.76
C GLU A 17 -19.48 -7.51 11.74
N ASP A 18 -19.77 -7.63 10.45
CA ASP A 18 -18.79 -7.77 9.39
C ASP A 18 -17.93 -6.50 9.21
N PRO A 19 -16.60 -6.65 9.04
CA PRO A 19 -15.70 -5.52 8.77
C PRO A 19 -16.12 -4.73 7.52
N CYS A 20 -16.31 -3.42 7.68
CA CYS A 20 -16.81 -2.53 6.65
C CYS A 20 -15.80 -1.48 6.18
N LEU A 21 -15.82 -1.25 4.85
CA LEU A 21 -15.08 -0.22 4.15
C LEU A 21 -16.07 0.67 3.40
N PHE A 22 -16.00 1.98 3.64
CA PHE A 22 -16.66 2.97 2.80
C PHE A 22 -15.60 3.82 2.10
N ALA A 23 -15.52 3.69 0.78
CA ALA A 23 -14.59 4.46 -0.04
C ALA A 23 -15.27 4.91 -1.33
N GLY A 24 -14.91 6.11 -1.79
CA GLY A 24 -15.41 6.66 -3.04
C GLY A 24 -15.92 8.07 -2.87
N HIS A 25 -16.79 8.48 -3.78
CA HIS A 25 -17.13 9.88 -3.99
C HIS A 25 -18.30 10.37 -3.11
N PHE A 26 -17.97 11.00 -1.97
CA PHE A 26 -18.96 11.55 -1.05
C PHE A 26 -19.33 13.01 -1.34
N ASN A 27 -18.53 13.70 -2.17
CA ASN A 27 -18.75 15.10 -2.52
C ASN A 27 -18.77 16.07 -1.32
N ILE A 28 -18.22 15.66 -0.18
CA ILE A 28 -18.18 16.39 1.10
C ILE A 28 -16.78 16.23 1.70
N ILE A 29 -16.30 17.29 2.34
CA ILE A 29 -15.08 17.30 3.15
C ILE A 29 -15.46 17.08 4.62
N HIS A 30 -14.62 16.39 5.38
CA HIS A 30 -14.77 16.19 6.82
C HIS A 30 -14.34 17.45 7.59
N MET A 31 -13.23 18.07 7.17
CA MET A 31 -12.66 19.26 7.80
C MET A 31 -12.29 20.34 6.78
N ASP A 32 -12.32 21.60 7.21
CA ASP A 32 -11.93 22.73 6.35
C ASP A 32 -10.47 22.69 5.89
N LEU A 33 -9.61 21.95 6.61
CA LEU A 33 -8.22 21.70 6.20
C LEU A 33 -8.10 20.81 4.95
N GLU A 34 -9.17 20.09 4.61
CA GLU A 34 -9.21 19.18 3.46
C GLU A 34 -9.56 19.88 2.14
N ARG A 35 -9.48 21.22 2.12
CA ARG A 35 -9.63 22.02 0.90
C ARG A 35 -8.54 23.09 0.79
N SER A 36 -8.32 23.52 -0.44
CA SER A 36 -7.52 24.69 -0.76
C SER A 36 -8.24 25.52 -1.83
N GLY A 37 -8.23 26.84 -1.67
CA GLY A 37 -8.94 27.79 -2.54
C GLY A 37 -10.15 28.47 -1.89
N VAL A 38 -10.77 29.38 -2.63
CA VAL A 38 -11.72 30.39 -2.09
C VAL A 38 -13.15 29.85 -1.88
N ARG A 39 -13.50 28.68 -2.42
CA ARG A 39 -14.87 28.15 -2.31
C ARG A 39 -15.17 27.65 -0.90
N SER A 40 -16.19 28.23 -0.26
CA SER A 40 -16.78 27.72 0.97
C SER A 40 -17.62 26.47 0.69
N ARG A 41 -17.70 25.58 1.69
CA ARG A 41 -18.56 24.40 1.69
C ARG A 41 -19.66 24.58 2.75
N PRO A 42 -20.85 23.99 2.59
CA PRO A 42 -21.93 24.16 3.56
C PRO A 42 -21.57 23.46 4.88
N ILE A 43 -21.45 24.22 5.98
CA ILE A 43 -21.10 23.72 7.31
C ILE A 43 -22.07 22.63 7.76
N VAL A 44 -23.38 22.84 7.54
CA VAL A 44 -24.43 21.86 7.89
C VAL A 44 -24.21 20.50 7.24
N ALA A 45 -23.75 20.47 5.98
CA ALA A 45 -23.48 19.22 5.28
C ALA A 45 -22.24 18.50 5.83
N MET A 46 -21.25 19.27 6.32
CA MET A 46 -20.08 18.70 7.00
C MET A 46 -20.47 18.15 8.37
N ASP A 47 -21.30 18.87 9.13
CA ASP A 47 -21.78 18.42 10.44
C ASP A 47 -22.60 17.13 10.33
N ASP A 48 -23.49 17.03 9.34
CA ASP A 48 -24.26 15.80 9.10
C ASP A 48 -23.34 14.62 8.72
N PHE A 49 -22.32 14.87 7.88
CA PHE A 49 -21.36 13.85 7.49
C PHE A 49 -20.50 13.38 8.67
N ASN A 50 -20.04 14.32 9.50
CA ASN A 50 -19.24 14.05 10.68
C ASN A 50 -20.04 13.30 11.73
N ARG A 51 -21.34 13.60 11.85
CA ARG A 51 -22.26 12.85 12.70
C ARG A 51 -22.42 11.42 12.21
N TRP A 52 -22.62 11.21 10.91
CA TRP A 52 -22.71 9.86 10.35
C TRP A 52 -21.43 9.04 10.58
N ILE A 53 -20.25 9.63 10.36
CA ILE A 53 -18.94 9.01 10.68
C ILE A 53 -18.89 8.62 12.16
N HIS A 54 -19.23 9.55 13.04
CA HIS A 54 -19.17 9.34 14.49
C HIS A 54 -20.14 8.25 14.96
N GLU A 55 -21.40 8.31 14.53
CA GLU A 55 -22.44 7.33 14.88
C GLU A 55 -22.18 5.94 14.32
N GLY A 56 -21.46 5.84 13.20
CA GLY A 56 -21.02 4.58 12.61
C GLY A 56 -19.72 4.04 13.20
N GLY A 57 -19.07 4.76 14.13
CA GLY A 57 -17.76 4.38 14.65
C GLY A 57 -16.68 4.32 13.58
N LEU A 58 -16.81 5.15 12.54
CA LEU A 58 -15.94 5.14 11.38
C LEU A 58 -14.69 6.00 11.59
N ILE A 59 -13.58 5.57 11.01
CA ILE A 59 -12.27 6.21 11.08
C ILE A 59 -11.80 6.51 9.66
N ASP A 60 -11.48 7.77 9.38
CA ASP A 60 -10.92 8.19 8.09
C ASP A 60 -9.42 7.85 8.00
N LEU A 61 -9.08 7.02 7.01
CA LEU A 61 -7.72 6.59 6.76
C LEU A 61 -6.93 7.73 6.11
N SER A 62 -5.81 8.09 6.74
CA SER A 62 -4.94 9.15 6.21
C SER A 62 -4.28 8.73 4.90
N SER A 63 -4.30 9.64 3.92
CA SER A 63 -3.66 9.42 2.62
C SER A 63 -2.16 9.73 2.66
N HIS A 64 -1.35 8.86 2.07
CA HIS A 64 0.07 9.05 1.84
C HIS A 64 0.28 9.85 0.54
N GLY A 65 1.19 10.82 0.57
CA GLY A 65 1.46 11.69 -0.57
C GLY A 65 0.45 12.82 -0.71
N SER A 66 -0.31 12.83 -1.82
CA SER A 66 -1.33 13.87 -2.06
C SER A 66 -2.41 13.79 -0.97
N LYS A 67 -2.82 14.95 -0.45
CA LYS A 67 -3.91 15.09 0.53
C LYS A 67 -5.27 15.33 -0.12
N PHE A 68 -5.30 15.59 -1.43
CA PHE A 68 -6.49 15.96 -2.17
C PHE A 68 -6.82 14.90 -3.21
N SER A 69 -8.11 14.58 -3.31
CA SER A 69 -8.64 13.64 -4.30
C SER A 69 -9.29 14.35 -5.49
N TRP A 70 -9.57 15.65 -5.40
CA TRP A 70 -10.27 16.41 -6.43
C TRP A 70 -9.61 17.76 -6.75
N CYS A 71 -9.74 18.23 -8.00
CA CYS A 71 -9.38 19.60 -8.40
C CYS A 71 -10.31 20.10 -9.51
N ASN A 72 -10.66 21.38 -9.46
CA ASN A 72 -11.51 22.02 -10.47
C ASN A 72 -10.86 22.25 -11.85
N GLY A 73 -9.60 21.84 -12.05
CA GLY A 73 -8.87 21.99 -13.32
C GLY A 73 -8.50 23.43 -13.70
N GLN A 74 -8.79 24.42 -12.85
CA GLN A 74 -8.49 25.83 -13.13
C GLN A 74 -7.02 26.17 -12.81
N SER A 75 -6.56 27.34 -13.23
CA SER A 75 -5.19 27.81 -13.04
C SER A 75 -5.12 29.04 -12.14
N GLY A 76 -3.94 29.30 -11.56
CA GLY A 76 -3.71 30.45 -10.68
C GLY A 76 -4.62 30.45 -9.45
N LEU A 77 -5.09 31.65 -9.07
CA LEU A 77 -5.93 31.87 -7.88
C LEU A 77 -7.31 31.20 -7.96
N ALA A 78 -7.75 30.82 -9.16
CA ALA A 78 -9.02 30.14 -9.37
C ALA A 78 -8.93 28.63 -9.10
N ARG A 79 -7.71 28.08 -8.98
CA ARG A 79 -7.49 26.66 -8.70
C ARG A 79 -7.97 26.29 -7.30
N ALA A 80 -8.82 25.28 -7.23
CA ALA A 80 -9.31 24.73 -5.98
C ALA A 80 -9.04 23.23 -5.89
N TRP A 81 -8.74 22.77 -4.68
CA TRP A 81 -8.50 21.37 -4.36
C TRP A 81 -9.37 20.95 -3.18
N ALA A 82 -9.79 19.69 -3.16
CA ALA A 82 -10.54 19.12 -2.04
C ALA A 82 -10.29 17.62 -1.90
N LYS A 83 -10.43 17.08 -0.69
CA LYS A 83 -10.57 15.64 -0.44
C LYS A 83 -12.06 15.29 -0.43
N LEU A 84 -12.59 14.87 -1.58
CA LEU A 84 -14.00 14.49 -1.74
C LEU A 84 -14.21 12.98 -1.72
N ASP A 85 -13.11 12.22 -1.67
CA ASP A 85 -13.11 10.77 -1.76
C ASP A 85 -12.44 10.15 -0.49
N PRO A 86 -13.07 10.26 0.69
CA PRO A 86 -12.53 9.69 1.93
C PRO A 86 -12.56 8.16 1.91
N VAL A 87 -11.75 7.57 2.79
CA VAL A 87 -11.66 6.13 3.02
C VAL A 87 -11.98 5.88 4.48
N LEU A 88 -13.17 5.39 4.77
CA LEU A 88 -13.68 5.24 6.12
C LEU A 88 -13.74 3.76 6.48
N PHE A 89 -13.09 3.42 7.60
CA PHE A 89 -13.02 2.07 8.15
C PHE A 89 -13.85 2.01 9.42
N ASP A 90 -14.50 0.89 9.67
CA ASP A 90 -14.93 0.58 11.04
C ASP A 90 -13.76 0.06 11.90
N ALA A 91 -14.01 -0.07 13.20
CA ALA A 91 -13.02 -0.58 14.14
C ALA A 91 -12.62 -2.04 13.86
N ASN A 92 -13.54 -2.86 13.34
CA ASN A 92 -13.29 -4.27 13.05
C ASN A 92 -12.29 -4.42 11.90
N LEU A 93 -12.46 -3.67 10.80
CA LEU A 93 -11.55 -3.68 9.65
C LEU A 93 -10.18 -3.12 10.01
N MET A 94 -10.14 -2.06 10.82
CA MET A 94 -8.89 -1.49 11.34
C MET A 94 -8.10 -2.53 12.18
N SER A 95 -8.80 -3.37 12.95
CA SER A 95 -8.15 -4.42 13.76
C SER A 95 -7.51 -5.52 12.89
N ILE A 96 -8.10 -5.82 11.73
CA ILE A 96 -7.61 -6.85 10.80
C ILE A 96 -6.43 -6.32 9.96
N PHE A 97 -6.46 -5.03 9.61
CA PHE A 97 -5.46 -4.37 8.78
C PHE A 97 -4.94 -3.08 9.44
N PRO A 98 -4.19 -3.19 10.55
CA PRO A 98 -3.70 -2.02 11.29
C PRO A 98 -2.71 -1.17 10.49
N ASN A 99 -2.07 -1.75 9.48
CA ASN A 99 -1.14 -1.07 8.58
C ASN A 99 -1.78 -0.76 7.20
N ALA A 100 -3.12 -0.75 7.12
CA ALA A 100 -3.77 -0.30 5.90
C ALA A 100 -3.32 1.12 5.54
N SER A 101 -3.17 1.38 4.25
CA SER A 101 -2.79 2.71 3.77
C SER A 101 -3.63 3.11 2.57
N CYS A 102 -3.80 4.42 2.40
CA CYS A 102 -4.45 5.02 1.25
C CYS A 102 -3.48 5.97 0.56
N SER A 103 -3.54 6.09 -0.76
CA SER A 103 -2.88 7.16 -1.52
C SER A 103 -3.73 7.62 -2.70
N TYR A 104 -3.64 8.91 -3.03
CA TYR A 104 -4.26 9.47 -4.23
C TYR A 104 -3.20 9.57 -5.33
N LEU A 105 -3.43 8.83 -6.42
CA LEU A 105 -2.54 8.75 -7.57
C LEU A 105 -2.69 9.99 -8.48
N PRO A 106 -1.67 10.30 -9.30
CA PRO A 106 -1.74 11.41 -10.25
C PRO A 106 -2.95 11.31 -11.18
N ARG A 107 -3.66 12.43 -11.32
CA ARG A 107 -4.73 12.61 -12.30
C ARG A 107 -4.18 12.61 -13.72
N THR A 108 -4.94 12.02 -14.65
CA THR A 108 -4.68 12.10 -16.10
C THR A 108 -5.77 12.90 -16.82
N THR A 109 -7.02 12.46 -16.77
CA THR A 109 -8.13 13.05 -17.55
C THR A 109 -9.40 13.38 -16.72
N SER A 110 -9.53 12.82 -15.52
CA SER A 110 -10.64 13.11 -14.60
C SER A 110 -10.36 14.35 -13.76
N ASP A 111 -11.37 14.98 -13.17
CA ASP A 111 -11.22 15.96 -12.10
C ASP A 111 -11.04 15.30 -10.72
N HIS A 112 -11.13 13.96 -10.65
CA HIS A 112 -10.78 13.11 -9.50
C HIS A 112 -9.46 12.34 -9.69
N CYS A 113 -8.69 12.21 -8.61
CA CYS A 113 -7.49 11.37 -8.51
C CYS A 113 -7.91 9.91 -8.32
N PRO A 114 -7.33 8.96 -9.06
CA PRO A 114 -7.49 7.54 -8.73
C PRO A 114 -6.99 7.28 -7.32
N MET A 115 -7.67 6.39 -6.60
CA MET A 115 -7.36 6.07 -5.21
C MET A 115 -6.80 4.64 -5.12
N LEU A 116 -5.70 4.46 -4.39
CA LEU A 116 -5.13 3.17 -4.08
C LEU A 116 -5.25 2.91 -2.57
N ILE A 117 -5.93 1.82 -2.20
CA ILE A 117 -6.07 1.36 -0.82
C ILE A 117 -5.30 0.04 -0.72
N GLU A 118 -4.30 -0.01 0.16
CA GLU A 118 -3.45 -1.18 0.37
C GLU A 118 -3.74 -1.79 1.73
N PHE A 119 -4.21 -3.04 1.73
CA PHE A 119 -4.43 -3.84 2.92
C PHE A 119 -3.17 -4.63 3.26
N LEU A 120 -2.18 -3.95 3.84
CA LEU A 120 -0.95 -4.60 4.27
C LEU A 120 -1.21 -5.28 5.62
N LYS A 121 -1.31 -6.61 5.61
CA LYS A 121 -1.04 -7.37 6.84
C LYS A 121 0.44 -7.20 7.16
N ASP A 122 0.75 -7.03 8.45
CA ASP A 122 2.07 -6.72 8.96
C ASP A 122 3.20 -7.38 8.14
N PRO A 123 4.12 -6.59 7.53
CA PRO A 123 5.22 -7.14 6.73
C PRO A 123 6.11 -8.11 7.52
N TYR A 124 6.05 -8.08 8.87
CA TYR A 124 6.76 -9.03 9.72
C TYR A 124 6.17 -10.45 9.70
N SER A 125 4.99 -10.67 9.11
CA SER A 125 4.34 -11.99 9.10
C SER A 125 5.04 -13.06 8.23
N TYR A 126 5.91 -12.68 7.29
CA TYR A 126 6.55 -13.64 6.37
C TYR A 126 8.07 -13.81 6.54
N GLY A 127 8.66 -13.23 7.59
CA GLY A 127 10.10 -13.35 7.83
C GLY A 127 10.96 -12.79 6.68
N PRO A 128 12.28 -13.05 6.66
CA PRO A 128 13.13 -12.62 5.56
C PRO A 128 12.68 -13.25 4.24
N PRO A 129 12.73 -12.51 3.11
CA PRO A 129 12.26 -13.02 1.83
C PRO A 129 12.94 -14.35 1.47
N PRO A 130 12.20 -15.30 0.87
CA PRO A 130 12.75 -16.59 0.51
C PRO A 130 13.91 -16.41 -0.47
N PHE A 131 14.92 -17.27 -0.36
CA PHE A 131 16.00 -17.31 -1.35
C PHE A 131 15.44 -17.79 -2.68
N ARG A 132 15.64 -16.99 -3.73
CA ARG A 132 15.25 -17.34 -5.10
C ARG A 132 16.52 -17.46 -5.92
N PHE A 133 16.65 -18.59 -6.59
CA PHE A 133 17.67 -18.77 -7.62
C PHE A 133 17.39 -17.85 -8.80
N GLN A 134 18.42 -17.24 -9.38
CA GLN A 134 18.26 -16.32 -10.51
C GLN A 134 18.98 -16.88 -11.73
N GLN A 135 18.25 -16.96 -12.85
CA GLN A 135 18.77 -17.58 -14.08
C GLN A 135 20.05 -16.89 -14.59
N MET A 136 20.11 -15.56 -14.50
CA MET A 136 21.28 -14.78 -14.92
C MET A 136 22.58 -15.19 -14.22
N TRP A 137 22.51 -15.83 -13.05
CA TRP A 137 23.70 -16.37 -12.40
C TRP A 137 24.34 -17.45 -13.27
N VAL A 138 23.54 -18.36 -13.84
CA VAL A 138 24.05 -19.48 -14.65
C VAL A 138 24.67 -19.00 -15.95
N GLU A 139 24.21 -17.86 -16.46
CA GLU A 139 24.72 -17.25 -17.70
C GLU A 139 26.05 -16.51 -17.49
N HIS A 140 26.44 -16.25 -16.24
CA HIS A 140 27.70 -15.58 -15.93
C HIS A 140 28.88 -16.56 -15.95
N LEU A 141 29.93 -16.20 -16.67
CA LEU A 141 31.12 -17.04 -16.92
C LEU A 141 31.74 -17.63 -15.64
N GLU A 142 31.82 -16.84 -14.56
CA GLU A 142 32.44 -17.26 -13.30
C GLU A 142 31.53 -18.04 -12.34
N PHE A 143 30.25 -18.25 -12.69
CA PHE A 143 29.27 -18.77 -11.72
C PHE A 143 29.60 -20.17 -11.20
N ILE A 144 29.93 -21.10 -12.10
CA ILE A 144 30.24 -22.48 -11.72
C ILE A 144 31.50 -22.53 -10.85
N ASP A 145 32.52 -21.76 -11.19
CA ASP A 145 33.77 -21.73 -10.44
C ASP A 145 33.59 -21.08 -9.08
N PHE A 146 32.79 -20.01 -9.00
CA PHE A 146 32.39 -19.39 -7.73
C PHE A 146 31.67 -20.39 -6.81
N VAL A 147 30.68 -21.14 -7.32
CA VAL A 147 29.95 -22.12 -6.53
C VAL A 147 30.88 -23.25 -6.07
N LYS A 148 31.76 -23.75 -6.95
CA LYS A 148 32.77 -24.77 -6.60
C LYS A 148 33.69 -24.30 -5.48
N GLN A 149 34.18 -23.06 -5.56
CA GLN A 149 35.06 -22.47 -4.54
C GLN A 149 34.37 -22.38 -3.17
N VAL A 150 33.09 -21.98 -3.13
CA VAL A 150 32.34 -21.92 -1.87
C VAL A 150 32.03 -23.33 -1.35
N TRP A 151 31.75 -24.27 -2.25
CA TRP A 151 31.41 -25.65 -1.91
C TRP A 151 32.59 -26.47 -1.38
N SER A 152 33.82 -26.15 -1.80
CA SER A 152 35.03 -26.83 -1.35
C SER A 152 35.41 -26.51 0.09
N VAL A 153 34.84 -25.45 0.69
CA VAL A 153 35.12 -25.08 2.08
C VAL A 153 34.66 -26.21 3.02
N PRO A 154 35.56 -26.76 3.85
CA PRO A 154 35.21 -27.80 4.81
C PRO A 154 34.11 -27.37 5.79
N VAL A 155 33.29 -28.33 6.19
CA VAL A 155 32.23 -28.17 7.20
C VAL A 155 32.18 -29.41 8.08
N VAL A 156 31.98 -29.19 9.39
CA VAL A 156 31.89 -30.24 10.40
C VAL A 156 30.44 -30.72 10.51
N GLY A 157 30.24 -32.03 10.62
CA GLY A 157 28.92 -32.64 10.82
C GLY A 157 28.77 -33.99 10.13
N THR A 158 27.60 -34.60 10.23
CA THR A 158 27.21 -35.80 9.48
C THR A 158 26.76 -35.43 8.06
N GLY A 159 26.57 -36.41 7.15
CA GLY A 159 26.32 -36.16 5.73
C GLY A 159 25.24 -35.09 5.43
N LEU A 160 24.05 -35.22 6.02
CA LEU A 160 22.96 -34.24 5.83
C LEU A 160 23.26 -32.88 6.47
N VAL A 161 23.94 -32.86 7.63
CA VAL A 161 24.36 -31.63 8.30
C VAL A 161 25.38 -30.88 7.44
N GLN A 162 26.37 -31.60 6.89
CA GLN A 162 27.35 -31.02 5.98
C GLN A 162 26.67 -30.45 4.73
N LEU A 163 25.74 -31.18 4.12
CA LEU A 163 24.98 -30.71 2.96
C LEU A 163 24.21 -29.42 3.27
N ALA A 164 23.44 -29.39 4.36
CA ALA A 164 22.69 -28.21 4.79
C ALA A 164 23.61 -27.00 5.05
N CYS A 165 24.75 -27.22 5.71
CA CYS A 165 25.74 -26.18 5.94
C CYS A 165 26.35 -25.65 4.63
N LYS A 166 26.69 -26.52 3.68
CA LYS A 166 27.22 -26.12 2.37
C LYS A 166 26.20 -25.32 1.57
N LEU A 167 24.95 -25.77 1.51
CA LEU A 167 23.86 -25.03 0.84
C LEU A 167 23.65 -23.65 1.47
N LYS A 168 23.68 -23.56 2.81
CA LYS A 168 23.58 -22.27 3.52
C LYS A 168 24.75 -21.34 3.17
N LYS A 169 25.99 -21.85 3.13
CA LYS A 169 27.17 -21.09 2.71
C LYS A 169 27.05 -20.58 1.28
N VAL A 170 26.65 -21.43 0.34
CA VAL A 170 26.43 -21.04 -1.07
C VAL A 170 25.35 -19.97 -1.17
N LYS A 171 24.21 -20.13 -0.49
CA LYS A 171 23.14 -19.12 -0.45
C LYS A 171 23.64 -17.74 -0.02
N VAL A 172 24.40 -17.68 1.08
CA VAL A 172 24.94 -16.41 1.61
C VAL A 172 25.95 -15.81 0.64
N ALA A 173 26.86 -16.63 0.11
CA ALA A 173 27.88 -16.17 -0.84
C ALA A 173 27.26 -15.65 -2.14
N LEU A 174 26.26 -16.34 -2.69
CA LEU A 174 25.53 -15.90 -3.88
C LEU A 174 24.78 -14.58 -3.64
N HIS A 175 24.25 -14.36 -2.45
CA HIS A 175 23.57 -13.11 -2.13
C HIS A 175 24.53 -11.90 -2.20
N GLU A 176 25.74 -12.04 -1.65
CA GLU A 176 26.76 -10.99 -1.72
C GLU A 176 27.36 -10.85 -3.12
N TRP A 177 27.61 -11.97 -3.80
CA TRP A 177 28.09 -11.97 -5.18
C TRP A 177 27.10 -11.29 -6.13
N ASN A 178 25.80 -11.54 -5.96
CA ASN A 178 24.75 -10.89 -6.73
C ASN A 178 24.78 -9.37 -6.59
N LYS A 179 24.91 -8.85 -5.36
CA LYS A 179 25.01 -7.40 -5.13
C LYS A 179 26.22 -6.80 -5.83
N ARG A 180 27.35 -7.51 -5.83
CA ARG A 180 28.62 -7.03 -6.39
C ARG A 180 28.65 -7.07 -7.92
N VAL A 181 28.10 -8.12 -8.53
CA VAL A 181 28.18 -8.35 -9.98
C VAL A 181 27.00 -7.75 -10.73
N PHE A 182 25.78 -7.86 -10.20
CA PHE A 182 24.55 -7.46 -10.89
C PHE A 182 23.83 -6.26 -10.22
N GLY A 183 24.22 -5.87 -9.01
CA GLY A 183 23.59 -4.76 -8.29
C GLY A 183 22.15 -5.05 -7.83
N ARG A 184 21.28 -4.02 -7.82
CA ARG A 184 19.87 -4.13 -7.42
C ARG A 184 19.01 -4.65 -8.57
N THR A 185 19.00 -5.96 -8.78
CA THR A 185 18.24 -6.59 -9.86
C THR A 185 16.72 -6.47 -9.70
N ASN A 186 16.23 -6.22 -8.47
CA ASN A 186 14.80 -5.98 -8.21
C ASN A 186 14.25 -4.68 -8.84
N ALA A 187 15.10 -3.71 -9.19
CA ALA A 187 14.64 -2.46 -9.81
C ALA A 187 14.19 -2.63 -11.27
N HIS A 188 14.58 -3.74 -11.92
CA HIS A 188 14.34 -3.99 -13.35
C HIS A 188 13.32 -5.11 -13.62
N LEU A 189 12.75 -5.73 -12.57
CA LEU A 189 11.76 -6.81 -12.72
C LEU A 189 10.38 -6.34 -13.20
N HIS A 190 10.15 -5.03 -13.35
CA HIS A 190 8.91 -4.48 -13.92
C HIS A 190 8.90 -4.42 -15.46
N LEU A 191 10.00 -4.79 -16.12
CA LEU A 191 10.14 -4.66 -17.59
C LEU A 191 9.95 -5.98 -18.36
N TRP A 192 9.53 -7.05 -17.69
CA TRP A 192 9.21 -8.31 -18.35
C TRP A 192 7.76 -8.71 -18.02
N LYS A 193 6.83 -8.17 -18.81
CA LYS A 193 5.49 -8.72 -19.03
C LYS A 193 5.34 -9.00 -20.52
#